data_AF-A0A960EVN2-F1
#
_entry.id   AF-A0A960EVN2-F1
#
_cell.length_a   1.000
_cell.length_b   1.000
_cell.length_c   1.000
_cell.angle_alpha   90.00
_cell.angle_beta   90.00
_cell.angle_gamma   90.00
#
_symmetry.space_group_name_H-M   'P 1'
#
loop_
_entity.id
_entity.type
_entity.pdbx_description
1 polymer ?
#
loop_
_entity_poly.entity_id
_entity_poly.type
_entity_poly.pdbx_seq_one_letter_code
_entity_poly.pdbx_strand_id
1 'polypeptide(L)'
;NPAMIANLWNAAREKCSPRVAGAAYMECCAEHGRARFADVPDLESFVAAGEKVLAACEVEAFPLFAGTAAEPAAPDAAGRAMQILTILREYRGCAHLVALRAMGIPSKDAHFVKRPGDIRMFGWADDDAPTIDDDLRARMDDAEALTDRMVVPAFAVLSDAEREVFATGVRALADVLAA
;
A
#
# COMPACT_ATOMS: atom_id res chain seq x y z
N ASN A 1 -0.76 4.18 -16.84
CA ASN A 1 -0.32 4.60 -18.19
C ASN A 1 1.19 4.90 -18.17
N PRO A 2 2.03 4.23 -19.00
CA PRO A 2 3.49 4.45 -19.02
C PRO A 2 3.92 5.89 -19.32
N ALA A 3 3.24 6.59 -20.23
CA ALA A 3 3.54 7.99 -20.57
C ALA A 3 3.23 8.91 -19.38
N MET A 4 2.11 8.68 -18.69
CA MET A 4 1.78 9.41 -17.46
C MET A 4 2.86 9.21 -16.38
N ILE A 5 3.32 7.97 -16.17
CA ILE A 5 4.39 7.67 -15.19
C ILE A 5 5.66 8.44 -15.54
N ALA A 6 6.09 8.40 -16.81
CA ALA A 6 7.27 9.13 -17.27
C ALA A 6 7.13 10.65 -17.06
N ASN A 7 5.97 11.22 -17.38
CA ASN A 7 5.71 12.65 -17.19
C ASN A 7 5.73 13.05 -15.71
N LEU A 8 5.03 12.31 -14.84
CA LEU A 8 5.01 12.59 -13.41
C LEU A 8 6.41 12.46 -12.79
N TRP A 9 7.14 11.40 -13.13
CA TRP A 9 8.49 11.17 -12.61
C TRP A 9 9.46 12.26 -13.05
N ASN A 10 9.46 12.64 -14.34
CA ASN A 10 10.35 13.68 -14.85
C ASN A 10 10.01 15.07 -14.30
N ALA A 11 8.74 15.42 -14.20
CA ALA A 11 8.34 16.70 -13.60
C ALA A 11 8.62 16.78 -12.10
N ALA A 12 8.52 15.67 -11.36
CA ALA A 12 8.78 15.63 -9.92
C ALA A 12 10.27 15.81 -9.60
N ARG A 13 11.16 15.12 -10.35
CA ARG A 13 12.62 15.21 -10.13
C ARG A 13 13.21 16.59 -10.45
N GLU A 14 12.54 17.38 -11.28
CA GLU A 14 12.94 18.78 -11.55
C GLU A 14 12.67 19.70 -10.35
N LYS A 15 11.73 19.33 -9.47
CA LYS A 15 11.35 20.11 -8.29
C LYS A 15 12.17 19.75 -7.05
N CYS A 16 12.44 18.47 -6.84
CA CYS A 16 13.19 18.00 -5.68
C CYS A 16 13.89 16.66 -5.99
N SER A 17 14.97 16.36 -5.27
CA SER A 17 15.63 15.06 -5.44
C SER A 17 14.71 13.93 -4.95
N PRO A 18 14.68 12.76 -5.62
CA PRO A 18 13.83 11.66 -5.19
C PRO A 18 14.05 11.23 -3.74
N ARG A 19 15.29 11.32 -3.23
CA ARG A 19 15.63 10.96 -1.84
C ARG A 19 15.02 11.96 -0.84
N VAL A 20 15.03 13.26 -1.15
CA VAL A 20 14.38 14.27 -0.31
C VAL A 20 12.86 14.08 -0.35
N ALA A 21 12.29 13.85 -1.54
CA ALA A 21 10.85 13.62 -1.70
C ALA A 21 10.35 12.41 -0.90
N GLY A 22 11.06 11.28 -0.99
CA GLY A 22 10.68 10.06 -0.27
C GLY A 22 10.76 10.22 1.24
N ALA A 23 11.77 10.94 1.75
CA ALA A 23 11.89 11.21 3.19
C ALA A 23 10.76 12.13 3.66
N ALA A 24 10.50 13.22 2.92
CA ALA A 24 9.41 14.14 3.22
C ALA A 24 8.03 13.44 3.18
N TYR A 25 7.82 12.47 2.29
CA TYR A 25 6.57 11.71 2.25
C TYR A 25 6.33 10.92 3.54
N MET A 26 7.35 10.25 4.08
CA MET A 26 7.23 9.49 5.33
C MET A 26 7.18 10.39 6.58
N GLU A 27 7.76 11.59 6.51
CA GLU A 27 7.55 12.64 7.52
C GLU A 27 6.10 13.15 7.47
N CYS A 28 5.54 13.42 6.28
CA CYS A 28 4.13 13.79 6.14
C CYS A 28 3.19 12.69 6.64
N CYS A 29 3.52 11.40 6.43
CA CYS A 29 2.77 10.30 7.02
C CYS A 29 2.79 10.38 8.55
N ALA A 30 3.96 10.62 9.15
CA ALA A 30 4.08 10.74 10.60
C ALA A 30 3.28 11.93 11.15
N GLU A 31 3.39 13.11 10.52
CA GLU A 31 2.61 14.29 10.90
C GLU A 31 1.10 14.05 10.76
N HIS A 32 0.67 13.37 9.69
CA HIS A 32 -0.72 13.01 9.50
C HIS A 32 -1.20 12.05 10.60
N GLY A 33 -0.37 11.07 10.97
CA GLY A 33 -0.63 10.17 12.09
C GLY A 33 -0.80 10.93 13.41
N ARG A 34 0.10 11.86 13.74
CA ARG A 34 -0.01 12.70 14.95
C ARG A 34 -1.29 13.53 14.97
N ALA A 35 -1.67 14.08 13.82
CA ALA A 35 -2.86 14.92 13.69
C ALA A 35 -4.16 14.12 13.82
N ARG A 36 -4.18 12.84 13.45
CA ARG A 36 -5.41 12.05 13.34
C ARG A 36 -5.56 10.99 14.43
N PHE A 37 -4.46 10.39 14.88
CA PHE A 37 -4.52 9.18 15.72
C PHE A 37 -4.28 9.45 17.21
N ALA A 38 -4.12 10.70 17.63
CA ALA A 38 -3.83 11.04 19.04
C ALA A 38 -4.80 10.41 20.06
N ASP A 39 -6.08 10.28 19.69
CA ASP A 39 -7.14 9.75 20.55
C ASP A 39 -7.48 8.26 20.28
N VAL A 40 -6.73 7.58 19.40
CA VAL A 40 -6.95 6.17 19.11
C VAL A 40 -6.38 5.33 20.26
N PRO A 41 -7.19 4.48 20.93
CA PRO A 41 -6.71 3.67 22.03
C PRO A 41 -5.73 2.60 21.55
N ASP A 42 -4.78 2.24 22.42
CA ASP A 42 -3.89 1.08 22.26
C ASP A 42 -3.01 1.10 20.99
N LEU A 43 -2.65 2.29 20.52
CA LEU A 43 -1.74 2.48 19.37
C LEU A 43 -0.38 1.78 19.55
N GLU A 44 0.16 1.76 20.76
CA GLU A 44 1.45 1.14 21.05
C GLU A 44 1.43 -0.37 20.73
N SER A 45 0.34 -1.07 21.09
CA SER A 45 0.18 -2.49 20.79
C SER A 45 -0.03 -2.73 19.30
N PHE A 46 -0.77 -1.85 18.61
CA PHE A 46 -0.88 -1.89 17.14
C PHE A 46 0.48 -1.71 16.47
N VAL A 47 1.27 -0.72 16.88
CA VAL A 47 2.62 -0.46 16.36
C VAL A 47 3.52 -1.66 16.62
N ALA A 48 3.53 -2.20 17.84
CA ALA A 48 4.34 -3.37 18.18
C ALA A 48 4.02 -4.60 17.31
N ALA A 49 2.73 -4.87 17.04
CA ALA A 49 2.32 -5.93 16.13
C ALA A 49 2.73 -5.62 14.67
N GLY A 50 2.54 -4.37 14.23
CA GLY A 50 2.95 -3.93 12.90
C GLY A 50 4.45 -4.07 12.65
N GLU A 51 5.30 -3.73 13.62
CA GLU A 51 6.76 -3.90 13.53
C GLU A 51 7.15 -5.37 13.36
N LYS A 52 6.47 -6.29 14.05
CA LYS A 52 6.69 -7.74 13.88
C LYS A 52 6.38 -8.19 12.46
N VAL A 53 5.28 -7.70 11.88
CA VAL A 53 4.92 -7.99 10.49
C VAL A 53 5.97 -7.41 9.53
N LEU A 54 6.37 -6.14 9.72
CA LEU A 54 7.38 -5.51 8.87
C LEU A 54 8.73 -6.24 8.90
N ALA A 55 9.15 -6.71 10.07
CA ALA A 55 10.36 -7.51 10.22
C ALA A 55 10.29 -8.88 9.52
N ALA A 56 9.08 -9.39 9.26
CA ALA A 56 8.84 -10.66 8.58
C ALA A 56 8.61 -10.53 7.07
N CYS A 57 8.45 -9.30 6.54
CA CYS A 57 8.24 -9.07 5.12
C CYS A 57 9.51 -9.38 4.30
N GLU A 58 9.36 -10.07 3.18
CA GLU A 58 10.43 -10.21 2.19
C GLU A 58 10.61 -8.91 1.39
N VAL A 59 11.80 -8.31 1.47
CA VAL A 59 12.09 -6.96 0.94
C VAL A 59 12.59 -6.99 -0.52
N GLU A 60 13.27 -8.06 -0.93
CA GLU A 60 14.15 -8.10 -2.10
C GLU A 60 13.43 -7.88 -3.46
N ALA A 61 12.15 -8.23 -3.56
CA ALA A 61 11.39 -8.15 -4.81
C ALA A 61 10.53 -6.88 -4.94
N PHE A 62 10.41 -6.06 -3.89
CA PHE A 62 9.41 -4.99 -3.81
C PHE A 62 10.09 -3.63 -3.59
N PRO A 63 10.67 -3.00 -4.64
CA PRO A 63 11.54 -1.83 -4.48
C PRO A 63 10.85 -0.59 -3.90
N LEU A 64 9.56 -0.37 -4.19
CA LEU A 64 8.82 0.74 -3.60
C LEU A 64 8.59 0.52 -2.11
N PHE A 65 8.11 -0.67 -1.72
CA PHE A 65 8.04 -1.09 -0.32
C PHE A 65 9.40 -0.98 0.38
N ALA A 66 10.47 -1.51 -0.22
CA ALA A 66 11.82 -1.47 0.33
C ALA A 66 12.31 -0.04 0.57
N GLY A 67 12.11 0.85 -0.40
CA GLY A 67 12.46 2.26 -0.27
C GLY A 67 11.65 2.96 0.82
N THR A 68 10.34 2.72 0.89
CA THR A 68 9.46 3.31 1.91
C THR A 68 9.77 2.78 3.32
N ALA A 69 10.04 1.48 3.46
CA ALA A 69 10.38 0.85 4.73
C ALA A 69 11.76 1.25 5.26
N ALA A 70 12.66 1.72 4.38
CA ALA A 70 13.99 2.19 4.76
C ALA A 70 14.01 3.63 5.31
N GLU A 71 12.90 4.37 5.26
CA GLU A 71 12.82 5.71 5.84
C GLU A 71 12.86 5.69 7.37
N PRO A 72 13.34 6.78 8.01
CA PRO A 72 13.35 6.88 9.46
C PRO A 72 11.97 6.66 10.09
N ALA A 73 11.92 5.77 11.08
CA ALA A 73 10.73 5.55 11.89
C ALA A 73 10.42 6.77 12.75
N ALA A 74 9.14 7.16 12.79
CA ALA A 74 8.66 8.14 13.76
C ALA A 74 8.87 7.60 15.19
N PRO A 75 9.32 8.43 16.14
CA PRO A 75 9.61 8.00 17.50
C PRO A 75 8.36 7.84 18.38
N ASP A 76 7.20 8.33 17.93
CA ASP A 76 5.92 8.29 18.62
C ASP A 76 4.92 7.33 17.93
N ALA A 77 4.04 6.71 18.71
CA ALA A 77 3.13 5.69 18.20
C ALA A 77 2.13 6.20 17.16
N ALA A 78 1.61 7.42 17.30
CA ALA A 78 0.64 7.98 16.34
C ALA A 78 1.28 8.19 14.96
N GLY A 79 2.45 8.81 14.92
CA GLY A 79 3.21 8.96 13.67
C GLY A 79 3.64 7.61 13.11
N ARG A 80 4.10 6.69 13.96
CA ARG A 80 4.59 5.38 13.52
C ARG A 80 3.46 4.49 12.98
N ALA A 81 2.27 4.55 13.58
CA ALA A 81 1.10 3.82 13.10
C ALA A 81 0.75 4.20 11.65
N MET A 82 0.73 5.50 11.32
CA MET A 82 0.47 5.94 9.94
C MET A 82 1.58 5.48 8.98
N GLN A 83 2.85 5.53 9.41
CA GLN A 83 3.95 5.01 8.60
C GLN A 83 3.82 3.50 8.35
N ILE A 84 3.48 2.70 9.36
CA ILE A 84 3.26 1.25 9.22
C ILE A 84 2.14 0.96 8.22
N LEU A 85 1.01 1.68 8.30
CA LEU A 85 -0.09 1.55 7.34
C LEU A 85 0.38 1.84 5.91
N THR A 86 1.12 2.93 5.71
CA THR A 86 1.68 3.30 4.41
C THR A 86 2.65 2.24 3.89
N ILE A 87 3.56 1.75 4.72
CA ILE A 87 4.55 0.73 4.35
C ILE A 87 3.86 -0.59 3.96
N LEU A 88 2.91 -1.07 4.78
CA LEU A 88 2.18 -2.31 4.50
C LEU A 88 1.27 -2.18 3.27
N ARG A 89 0.74 -0.97 3.00
CA ARG A 89 0.04 -0.68 1.74
C ARG A 89 0.98 -0.86 0.56
N GLU A 90 2.22 -0.37 0.62
CA GLU A 90 3.20 -0.57 -0.45
C GLU A 90 3.61 -2.03 -0.58
N TYR A 91 3.76 -2.76 0.54
CA TYR A 91 4.03 -4.20 0.52
C TYR A 91 2.96 -4.97 -0.27
N ARG A 92 1.69 -4.78 0.08
CA ARG A 92 0.58 -5.41 -0.66
C ARG A 92 0.48 -4.90 -2.10
N GLY A 93 0.70 -3.60 -2.33
CA GLY A 93 0.66 -3.00 -3.66
C GLY A 93 1.70 -3.60 -4.61
N CYS A 94 2.94 -3.75 -4.16
CA CYS A 94 3.99 -4.40 -4.93
C CYS A 94 3.65 -5.87 -5.24
N ALA A 95 3.21 -6.63 -4.24
CA ALA A 95 2.75 -8.01 -4.42
C ALA A 95 1.60 -8.09 -5.45
N HIS A 96 0.62 -7.19 -5.36
CA HIS A 96 -0.52 -7.17 -6.28
C HIS A 96 -0.11 -6.88 -7.73
N LEU A 97 0.83 -5.97 -7.95
CA LEU A 97 1.37 -5.71 -9.30
C LEU A 97 2.06 -6.95 -9.88
N VAL A 98 2.83 -7.70 -9.07
CA VAL A 98 3.42 -8.98 -9.49
C VAL A 98 2.33 -9.99 -9.85
N ALA A 99 1.29 -10.13 -9.01
CA ALA A 99 0.19 -11.06 -9.25
C ALA A 99 -0.58 -10.74 -10.54
N LEU A 100 -0.91 -9.47 -10.79
CA LEU A 100 -1.56 -9.04 -12.03
C LEU A 100 -0.73 -9.45 -13.26
N ARG A 101 0.58 -9.20 -13.23
CA ARG A 101 1.47 -9.57 -14.34
C ARG A 101 1.58 -11.08 -14.51
N ALA A 102 1.64 -11.84 -13.41
CA ALA A 102 1.65 -13.30 -13.44
C ALA A 102 0.38 -13.88 -14.07
N MET A 103 -0.77 -13.25 -13.85
CA MET A 103 -2.07 -13.63 -14.45
C MET A 103 -2.28 -13.04 -15.86
N GLY A 104 -1.26 -12.41 -16.44
CA GLY A 104 -1.34 -11.81 -17.79
C GLY A 104 -2.26 -10.59 -17.85
N ILE A 105 -2.53 -9.92 -16.73
CA ILE A 105 -3.43 -8.77 -16.64
C ILE A 105 -2.62 -7.48 -16.75
N PRO A 106 -2.89 -6.62 -17.75
CA PRO A 106 -2.35 -5.27 -17.79
C PRO A 106 -2.96 -4.41 -16.66
N SER A 107 -2.17 -3.52 -16.05
CA SER A 107 -2.68 -2.63 -14.99
C SER A 107 -3.83 -1.72 -15.43
N LYS A 108 -3.90 -1.42 -16.75
CA LYS A 108 -5.03 -0.72 -17.36
C LYS A 108 -6.33 -1.49 -17.11
N ASP A 109 -6.36 -2.75 -17.52
CA ASP A 109 -7.53 -3.60 -17.46
C ASP A 109 -7.96 -3.82 -16.01
N ALA A 110 -7.00 -4.03 -15.10
CA ALA A 110 -7.27 -4.11 -13.67
C ALA A 110 -7.97 -2.85 -13.11
N HIS A 111 -7.58 -1.65 -13.55
CA HIS A 111 -8.26 -0.40 -13.16
C HIS A 111 -9.66 -0.30 -13.74
N PHE A 112 -9.87 -0.67 -15.02
CA PHE A 112 -11.23 -0.70 -15.58
C PHE A 112 -12.16 -1.65 -14.82
N VAL A 113 -11.64 -2.78 -14.32
CA VAL A 113 -12.43 -3.74 -13.53
C VAL A 113 -12.72 -3.21 -12.12
N LYS A 114 -11.70 -2.77 -11.37
CA LYS A 114 -11.86 -2.46 -9.93
C LYS A 114 -12.17 -0.99 -9.62
N ARG A 115 -11.77 -0.06 -10.49
CA ARG A 115 -11.87 1.39 -10.27
C ARG A 115 -12.27 2.13 -11.56
N PRO A 116 -13.40 1.79 -12.18
CA PRO A 116 -13.82 2.40 -13.46
C PRO A 116 -13.99 3.92 -13.37
N GLY A 117 -14.31 4.46 -12.18
CA GLY A 117 -14.41 5.92 -11.97
C GLY A 117 -13.06 6.67 -11.96
N ASP A 118 -11.94 5.96 -11.75
CA ASP A 118 -10.62 6.58 -11.58
C ASP A 118 -9.78 6.54 -12.86
N ILE A 119 -10.26 5.97 -13.97
CA ILE A 119 -9.41 5.67 -15.15
C ILE A 119 -8.70 6.90 -15.72
N ARG A 120 -9.38 8.06 -15.72
CA ARG A 120 -8.82 9.34 -16.19
C ARG A 120 -7.71 9.84 -15.28
N MET A 121 -7.82 9.63 -13.96
CA MET A 121 -6.76 9.94 -13.00
C MET A 121 -5.49 9.13 -13.30
N PHE A 122 -5.63 7.92 -13.84
CA PHE A 122 -4.52 7.04 -14.24
C PHE A 122 -4.10 7.19 -15.71
N GLY A 123 -4.65 8.20 -16.39
CA GLY A 123 -4.23 8.65 -17.72
C GLY A 123 -4.83 7.84 -18.87
N TRP A 124 -5.93 7.13 -18.64
CA TRP A 124 -6.66 6.40 -19.66
C TRP A 124 -7.97 7.11 -20.01
N ALA A 125 -8.39 6.98 -21.25
CA ALA A 125 -9.69 7.44 -21.73
C ALA A 125 -10.74 6.33 -21.63
N ASP A 126 -12.02 6.67 -21.66
CA ASP A 126 -13.11 5.70 -21.61
C ASP A 126 -13.04 4.71 -22.79
N ASP A 127 -12.58 5.17 -23.96
CA ASP A 127 -12.37 4.36 -25.17
C ASP A 127 -11.20 3.36 -25.05
N ASP A 128 -10.35 3.48 -24.02
CA ASP A 128 -9.30 2.51 -23.74
C ASP A 128 -9.82 1.25 -23.03
N ALA A 129 -11.13 1.17 -22.74
CA ALA A 129 -11.73 0.07 -22.00
C ALA A 129 -11.47 -1.30 -22.67
N PRO A 130 -11.01 -2.31 -21.91
CA PRO A 130 -10.96 -3.68 -22.42
C PRO A 130 -12.37 -4.28 -22.51
N THR A 131 -12.48 -5.43 -23.16
CA THR A 131 -13.65 -6.29 -22.96
C THR A 131 -13.56 -6.90 -21.55
N ILE A 132 -14.57 -6.66 -20.71
CA ILE A 132 -14.66 -7.21 -19.36
C ILE A 132 -15.61 -8.41 -19.37
N ASP A 133 -15.05 -9.56 -19.71
CA ASP A 133 -15.73 -10.87 -19.72
C ASP A 133 -15.45 -11.67 -18.44
N ASP A 134 -16.02 -12.87 -18.37
CA ASP A 134 -15.91 -13.74 -17.21
C ASP A 134 -14.50 -14.31 -17.02
N ASP A 135 -13.73 -14.47 -18.11
CA ASP A 135 -12.31 -14.86 -18.04
C ASP A 135 -11.48 -13.78 -17.36
N LEU A 136 -11.63 -12.52 -17.76
CA LEU A 136 -10.91 -11.42 -17.12
C LEU A 136 -11.28 -11.30 -15.64
N ARG A 137 -12.56 -11.48 -15.28
CA ARG A 137 -13.00 -11.50 -13.88
C ARG A 137 -12.37 -12.64 -13.09
N ALA A 138 -12.37 -13.87 -13.64
CA ALA A 138 -11.76 -15.02 -12.99
C ALA A 138 -10.25 -14.82 -12.77
N ARG A 139 -9.52 -14.30 -13.77
CA ARG A 139 -8.09 -14.00 -13.61
C ARG A 139 -7.82 -12.88 -12.60
N MET A 140 -8.73 -11.90 -12.48
CA MET A 140 -8.64 -10.87 -11.44
C MET A 140 -8.80 -11.47 -10.04
N ASP A 141 -9.72 -12.42 -9.86
CA ASP A 141 -9.87 -13.12 -8.58
C ASP A 141 -8.65 -14.00 -8.26
N ASP A 142 -8.09 -14.68 -9.26
CA ASP A 142 -6.84 -15.43 -9.13
C ASP A 142 -5.65 -14.53 -8.76
N ALA A 143 -5.61 -13.30 -9.28
CA ALA A 143 -4.59 -12.31 -8.95
C ALA A 143 -4.72 -11.83 -7.49
N GLU A 144 -5.93 -11.62 -6.98
CA GLU A 144 -6.14 -11.31 -5.56
C GLU A 144 -5.70 -12.49 -4.68
N ALA A 145 -6.09 -13.72 -5.03
CA ALA A 145 -5.67 -14.92 -4.29
C ALA A 145 -4.14 -15.11 -4.30
N LEU A 146 -3.47 -14.83 -5.42
CA LEU A 146 -2.01 -14.84 -5.50
C LEU A 146 -1.37 -13.71 -4.68
N THR A 147 -1.99 -12.52 -4.66
CA THR A 147 -1.57 -11.40 -3.81
C THR A 147 -1.57 -11.83 -2.34
N ASP A 148 -2.66 -12.43 -1.88
CA ASP A 148 -2.81 -12.89 -0.51
C ASP A 148 -1.77 -13.97 -0.16
N ARG A 149 -1.54 -14.94 -1.06
CA ARG A 149 -0.47 -15.95 -0.86
C ARG A 149 0.91 -15.35 -0.66
N MET A 150 1.23 -14.22 -1.30
CA MET A 150 2.51 -13.55 -1.16
C MET A 150 2.63 -12.76 0.16
N VAL A 151 1.54 -12.17 0.65
CA VAL A 151 1.62 -11.24 1.80
C VAL A 151 1.25 -11.86 3.15
N VAL A 152 0.35 -12.85 3.17
CA VAL A 152 -0.12 -13.49 4.40
C VAL A 152 1.00 -14.10 5.26
N PRO A 153 2.08 -14.70 4.69
CA PRO A 153 3.16 -15.24 5.50
C PRO A 153 3.79 -14.25 6.48
N ALA A 154 3.91 -12.96 6.12
CA ALA A 154 4.44 -11.93 7.01
C ALA A 154 3.55 -11.69 8.25
N PHE A 155 2.25 -11.95 8.15
CA PHE A 155 1.30 -11.83 9.27
C PHE A 155 1.22 -13.10 10.13
N ALA A 156 1.74 -14.23 9.65
CA ALA A 156 1.71 -15.50 10.37
C ALA A 156 2.60 -15.49 11.62
N VAL A 157 3.55 -14.56 11.72
CA VAL A 157 4.44 -14.38 12.89
C VAL A 157 3.74 -13.84 14.13
N LEU A 158 2.55 -13.26 13.96
CA LEU A 158 1.74 -12.79 15.09
C LEU A 158 1.09 -13.99 15.80
N SER A 159 0.93 -13.90 17.12
CA SER A 159 0.00 -14.76 17.87
C SER A 159 -1.46 -14.40 17.59
N ASP A 160 -2.41 -15.23 18.02
CA ASP A 160 -3.84 -14.93 17.85
C ASP A 160 -4.26 -13.62 18.54
N ALA A 161 -3.73 -13.36 19.74
CA ALA A 161 -3.99 -12.11 20.44
C ALA A 161 -3.42 -10.88 19.69
N GLU A 162 -2.20 -11.01 19.14
CA GLU A 162 -1.58 -9.92 18.38
C GLU A 162 -2.26 -9.69 17.02
N ARG A 163 -2.77 -10.76 16.38
CA ARG A 163 -3.60 -10.64 15.18
C ARG A 163 -4.87 -9.86 15.47
N GLU A 164 -5.52 -10.13 16.60
CA GLU A 164 -6.74 -9.42 17.00
C GLU A 164 -6.46 -7.94 17.29
N VAL A 165 -5.36 -7.65 18.01
CA VAL A 165 -4.89 -6.28 18.26
C VAL A 165 -4.63 -5.56 16.94
N PHE A 166 -3.88 -6.19 16.03
CA PHE A 166 -3.54 -5.57 14.74
C PHE A 166 -4.81 -5.30 13.91
N ALA A 167 -5.70 -6.29 13.79
CA ALA A 167 -6.93 -6.16 13.02
C ALA A 167 -7.88 -5.10 13.60
N THR A 168 -8.04 -5.05 14.92
CA THR A 168 -8.85 -4.03 15.60
C THR A 168 -8.22 -2.64 15.44
N GLY A 169 -6.90 -2.53 15.58
CA GLY A 169 -6.16 -1.29 15.33
C GLY A 169 -6.35 -0.78 13.90
N VAL A 170 -6.17 -1.61 12.87
CA VAL A 170 -6.38 -1.20 11.47
C VAL A 170 -7.81 -0.66 11.26
N ARG A 171 -8.84 -1.31 11.83
CA ARG A 171 -10.23 -0.86 11.71
C ARG A 171 -10.43 0.51 12.37
N ALA A 172 -9.97 0.68 13.60
CA ALA A 172 -10.08 1.96 14.31
C ALA A 172 -9.37 3.11 13.56
N LEU A 173 -8.17 2.85 13.02
CA LEU A 173 -7.44 3.82 12.21
C LEU A 173 -8.17 4.15 10.91
N ALA A 174 -8.74 3.16 10.25
CA ALA A 174 -9.53 3.37 9.03
C ALA A 174 -10.78 4.22 9.28
N ASP A 175 -11.49 3.98 10.38
CA ASP A 175 -12.68 4.76 10.77
C ASP A 175 -12.32 6.23 11.00
N VAL A 176 -11.20 6.50 11.68
CA VAL A 176 -10.70 7.87 11.91
C VAL A 176 -10.30 8.56 10.61
N LEU A 177 -9.66 7.85 9.67
CA LEU A 177 -9.25 8.43 8.39
C LEU A 177 -10.45 8.74 7.47
N ALA A 178 -11.55 8.00 7.62
CA ALA A 178 -12.77 8.18 6.82
C ALA A 178 -13.67 9.33 7.31
N ALA A 179 -13.50 9.79 8.55
CA ALA A 179 -14.26 10.87 9.18
C ALA A 179 -13.72 12.26 8.83
#